data_AF-A0A376DTX5-F1
#
_entry.id   AF-A0A376DTX5-F1
#
_cell.length_a   1.000
_cell.length_b   1.000
_cell.length_c   1.000
_cell.angle_alpha   90.00
_cell.angle_beta   90.00
_cell.angle_gamma   90.00
#
_symmetry.space_group_name_H-M   'P 1'
#
loop_
_entity.id
_entity.type
_entity.pdbx_description
1 polymer ?
#
loop_
_entity_poly.entity_id
_entity_poly.type
_entity_poly.pdbx_seq_one_letter_code
_entity_poly.pdbx_strand_id
1 'polypeptide(L)'
;MKTQNISFRKTVMLRAYHIMSVTGKDWSESLKKAWQLYRINKEMHQGDVTFYFEKKDGSIRKAIGTLKIDYEFKTQSQPSISTFTYFDIEAGAFRCFKIENFIMVEQTKTPEIKAVEVLKKSPAKLIRKRIKFIKAK
;
A
#
# COMPACT_ATOMS: atom_id res chain seq x y z
N MET A 1 2.29 1.44 29.59
CA MET A 1 3.16 2.24 28.68
C MET A 1 2.25 2.95 27.69
N LYS A 2 2.24 4.30 27.64
CA LYS A 2 1.31 5.03 26.76
C LYS A 2 1.67 4.75 25.29
N THR A 3 0.77 4.12 24.54
CA THR A 3 0.91 3.92 23.10
C THR A 3 0.86 5.30 22.44
N GLN A 4 2.02 5.90 22.19
CA GLN A 4 2.09 7.16 21.48
C GLN A 4 1.54 6.92 20.08
N ASN A 5 0.44 7.59 19.73
CA ASN A 5 -0.15 7.52 18.40
C ASN A 5 0.87 8.08 17.39
N ILE A 6 1.55 7.20 16.65
CA ILE A 6 2.56 7.60 15.68
C ILE A 6 1.83 8.20 14.47
N SER A 7 1.96 9.51 14.30
CA SER A 7 1.44 10.19 13.12
C SER A 7 2.01 9.58 11.83
N PHE A 8 1.19 9.49 10.78
CA PHE A 8 1.63 9.02 9.46
C PHE A 8 2.88 9.78 8.97
N ARG A 9 2.98 11.08 9.28
CA ARG A 9 4.15 11.91 8.93
C ARG A 9 5.41 11.37 9.59
N LYS A 10 5.35 11.03 10.87
CA LYS A 10 6.48 10.45 11.61
C LYS A 10 6.91 9.13 10.99
N THR A 11 5.97 8.24 10.65
CA THR A 11 6.28 6.96 10.00
C THR A 11 6.97 7.15 8.64
N VAL A 12 6.45 8.04 7.80
CA VAL A 12 7.02 8.31 6.48
C VAL A 12 8.42 8.90 6.59
N MET A 13 8.62 9.89 7.48
CA MET A 13 9.92 10.53 7.68
C MET A 13 10.97 9.55 8.24
N LEU A 14 10.59 8.71 9.22
CA LEU A 14 11.48 7.69 9.77
C LEU A 14 11.86 6.63 8.72
N ARG A 15 10.91 6.20 7.87
CA ARG A 15 11.19 5.28 6.78
C ARG A 15 12.09 5.90 5.71
N ALA A 16 11.86 7.16 5.35
CA ALA A 16 12.70 7.88 4.40
C ALA A 16 14.14 8.00 4.91
N TYR A 17 14.31 8.35 6.18
CA TYR A 17 15.63 8.38 6.82
C TYR A 17 16.31 7.02 6.85
N HIS A 18 15.57 5.97 7.16
CA HIS A 18 16.11 4.62 7.11
C HIS A 18 16.60 4.24 5.70
N ILE A 19 15.76 4.46 4.68
CA ILE A 19 16.11 4.19 3.27
C ILE A 19 17.36 4.97 2.86
N MET A 20 17.42 6.27 3.17
CA MET A 20 18.59 7.11 2.88
C MET A 20 19.84 6.57 3.57
N SER A 21 19.75 6.24 4.86
CA SER A 21 20.89 5.76 5.65
C SER A 21 21.46 4.43 5.16
N VAL A 22 20.61 3.54 4.64
CA VAL A 22 21.01 2.20 4.17
C VAL A 22 21.46 2.23 2.71
N THR A 23 20.79 3.00 1.85
CA THR A 23 21.04 2.98 0.39
C THR A 23 22.01 4.07 -0.07
N GLY A 24 22.22 5.12 0.72
CA GLY A 24 23.00 6.29 0.33
C GLY A 24 22.33 7.18 -0.73
N LYS A 25 21.05 6.92 -1.06
CA LYS A 25 20.29 7.70 -2.04
C LYS A 25 19.90 9.07 -1.51
N ASP A 26 19.57 9.98 -2.43
CA ASP A 26 19.05 11.30 -2.08
C ASP A 26 17.81 11.22 -1.18
N TRP A 27 17.69 12.21 -0.29
CA TRP A 27 16.55 12.33 0.61
C TRP A 27 15.22 12.38 -0.16
N SER A 28 15.17 13.10 -1.29
CA SER A 28 13.96 13.27 -2.08
C SER A 28 13.48 11.95 -2.70
N GLU A 29 14.40 11.10 -3.16
CA GLU A 29 14.10 9.78 -3.69
C GLU A 29 13.63 8.84 -2.58
N SER A 30 14.34 8.86 -1.44
CA SER A 30 13.98 8.09 -0.24
C SER A 30 12.59 8.46 0.30
N LEU A 31 12.24 9.74 0.26
CA LEU A 31 10.93 10.23 0.68
C LEU A 31 9.80 9.78 -0.27
N LYS A 32 10.02 9.84 -1.59
CA LYS A 32 9.07 9.31 -2.59
C LYS A 32 8.79 7.83 -2.34
N LYS A 33 9.84 7.04 -2.09
CA LYS A 33 9.77 5.62 -1.80
C LYS A 33 9.01 5.31 -0.50
N ALA A 34 9.32 6.05 0.57
CA ALA A 34 8.61 5.93 1.85
C ALA A 34 7.11 6.29 1.72
N TRP A 35 6.79 7.29 0.91
CA TRP A 35 5.41 7.66 0.62
C TRP A 35 4.65 6.58 -0.17
N GLN A 36 5.29 5.96 -1.16
CA GLN A 36 4.71 4.82 -1.87
C GLN A 36 4.38 3.66 -0.91
N LEU A 37 5.31 3.31 -0.01
CA LEU A 37 5.07 2.29 1.02
C LEU A 37 3.89 2.63 1.93
N TYR A 38 3.74 3.89 2.32
CA TYR A 38 2.58 4.33 3.10
C TYR A 38 1.26 4.15 2.33
N ARG A 39 1.23 4.54 1.05
CA ARG A 39 0.03 4.40 0.21
C ARG A 39 -0.37 2.95 0.02
N ILE A 40 0.60 2.07 -0.26
CA ILE A 40 0.35 0.62 -0.42
C ILE A 40 -0.24 0.03 0.85
N ASN A 41 0.31 0.37 2.02
CA ASN A 41 -0.22 -0.12 3.28
C ASN A 41 -1.69 0.30 3.48
N LYS A 42 -2.02 1.55 3.13
CA LYS A 42 -3.39 2.05 3.17
C LYS A 42 -4.31 1.33 2.16
N GLU A 43 -3.82 1.09 0.95
CA GLU A 43 -4.57 0.37 -0.10
C GLU A 43 -4.77 -1.11 0.26
N MET A 44 -3.80 -1.76 0.88
CA MET A 44 -3.87 -3.16 1.35
C MET A 44 -4.93 -3.38 2.43
N HIS A 45 -5.25 -2.36 3.23
CA HIS A 45 -6.37 -2.41 4.17
C HIS A 45 -7.74 -2.32 3.46
N GLN A 46 -7.78 -1.85 2.21
CA GLN A 46 -9.00 -1.73 1.41
C GLN A 46 -9.21 -2.91 0.46
N GLY A 47 -8.13 -3.53 -0.03
CA GLY A 47 -8.16 -4.68 -0.91
C GLY A 47 -6.76 -5.17 -1.26
N ASP A 48 -6.66 -5.90 -2.37
CA ASP A 48 -5.42 -6.57 -2.73
C ASP A 48 -4.56 -5.68 -3.64
N VAL A 49 -3.26 -5.62 -3.36
CA VAL A 49 -2.31 -4.77 -4.08
C VAL A 49 -1.21 -5.64 -4.64
N THR A 50 -0.92 -5.47 -5.94
CA THR A 50 0.20 -6.14 -6.58
C THR A 50 1.42 -5.22 -6.60
N PHE A 51 2.56 -5.72 -6.15
CA PHE A 51 3.79 -4.93 -6.03
C PHE A 51 5.03 -5.78 -6.26
N TYR A 52 6.16 -5.09 -6.46
CA TYR A 52 7.44 -5.67 -6.77
C TYR A 52 8.50 -5.24 -5.75
N PHE A 53 9.34 -6.20 -5.35
CA PHE A 53 10.49 -5.94 -4.50
C PHE A 53 11.65 -6.89 -4.84
N GLU A 54 12.85 -6.48 -4.48
CA GLU A 54 14.07 -7.26 -4.67
C GLU A 54 14.28 -8.23 -3.50
N LYS A 55 14.59 -9.49 -3.81
CA LYS A 55 14.97 -10.49 -2.82
C LYS A 55 16.45 -10.34 -2.43
N LYS A 56 16.88 -11.11 -1.42
CA LYS A 56 18.31 -11.20 -1.03
C LYS A 56 19.22 -11.77 -2.13
N ASP A 57 18.68 -12.58 -3.03
CA ASP A 57 19.40 -13.17 -4.16
C ASP A 57 19.48 -12.22 -5.38
N GLY A 58 18.95 -11.00 -5.27
CA GLY A 58 18.88 -10.01 -6.36
C GLY A 58 17.73 -10.23 -7.34
N SER A 59 16.96 -11.32 -7.20
CA SER A 59 15.81 -11.56 -8.08
C SER A 59 14.62 -10.66 -7.71
N ILE A 60 13.90 -10.19 -8.73
CA ILE A 60 12.67 -9.41 -8.53
C ILE A 60 11.52 -10.38 -8.23
N ARG A 61 10.80 -10.12 -7.13
CA ARG A 61 9.57 -10.84 -6.79
C ARG A 61 8.36 -9.96 -7.05
N LYS A 62 7.40 -10.51 -7.80
CA LYS A 62 6.01 -10.05 -7.85
C LYS A 62 5.26 -10.66 -6.66
N ALA A 63 4.47 -9.85 -5.95
CA ALA A 63 3.64 -10.32 -4.85
C ALA A 63 2.26 -9.66 -4.91
N ILE A 64 1.22 -10.43 -4.55
CA ILE A 64 -0.14 -9.93 -4.33
C ILE A 64 -0.37 -9.92 -2.82
N GLY A 65 -0.35 -8.73 -2.24
CA GLY A 65 -0.46 -8.56 -0.80
C GLY A 65 -1.76 -7.93 -0.36
N THR A 66 -2.23 -8.33 0.82
CA THR A 66 -3.41 -7.77 1.47
C THR A 66 -3.19 -7.62 2.98
N LEU A 67 -3.91 -6.70 3.59
CA LEU A 67 -4.01 -6.53 5.04
C LEU A 67 -5.48 -6.57 5.50
N LYS A 68 -6.39 -6.91 4.59
CA LYS A 68 -7.81 -7.08 4.85
C LYS A 68 -8.10 -8.54 5.18
N ILE A 69 -7.49 -9.02 6.25
CA ILE A 69 -7.67 -10.39 6.75
C ILE A 69 -8.15 -10.33 8.20
N ASP A 70 -8.95 -11.31 8.58
CA ASP A 70 -9.35 -11.50 9.96
C ASP A 70 -8.18 -12.13 10.71
N TYR A 71 -7.31 -11.27 11.24
CA TYR A 71 -6.10 -11.68 11.96
C TYR A 71 -5.95 -10.89 13.24
N GLU A 72 -5.87 -11.62 14.34
CA GLU A 72 -5.57 -11.07 15.65
C GLU A 72 -4.05 -10.99 15.87
N PHE A 73 -3.56 -9.79 16.17
CA PHE A 73 -2.14 -9.60 16.44
C PHE A 73 -1.75 -10.31 17.74
N LYS A 74 -0.84 -11.28 17.63
CA LYS A 74 -0.27 -12.01 18.78
C LYS A 74 0.46 -11.10 19.79
N THR A 75 0.93 -9.93 19.34
CA THR A 75 1.68 -8.98 20.18
C THR A 75 1.22 -7.56 19.93
N GLN A 76 1.21 -6.72 20.98
CA GLN A 76 0.92 -5.29 20.89
C GLN A 76 2.13 -4.45 20.42
N SER A 77 3.15 -5.10 19.82
CA SER A 77 4.38 -4.44 19.40
C SER A 77 4.13 -3.51 18.21
N GLN A 78 4.73 -2.31 18.26
CA GLN A 78 4.67 -1.38 17.15
C GLN A 78 5.33 -1.99 15.89
N PRO A 79 4.78 -1.74 14.69
CA PRO A 79 5.35 -2.23 13.45
C PRO A 79 6.75 -1.65 13.26
N SER A 80 7.68 -2.48 12.79
CA SER A 80 9.05 -2.06 12.55
C SER A 80 9.14 -0.99 11.46
N ILE A 81 10.10 -0.07 11.59
CA ILE A 81 10.35 0.96 10.57
C ILE A 81 11.02 0.34 9.34
N SER A 82 11.97 -0.58 9.53
CA SER A 82 12.84 -1.14 8.50
C SER A 82 12.21 -2.22 7.63
N THR A 83 11.10 -2.81 8.08
CA THR A 83 10.48 -3.95 7.40
C THR A 83 9.01 -3.67 7.11
N PHE A 84 8.56 -4.08 5.94
CA PHE A 84 7.17 -4.04 5.52
C PHE A 84 6.57 -5.44 5.57
N THR A 85 5.52 -5.62 6.36
CA THR A 85 4.82 -6.90 6.53
C THR A 85 3.48 -6.87 5.79
N TYR A 86 3.14 -7.97 5.13
CA TYR A 86 1.90 -8.15 4.38
C TYR A 86 1.45 -9.62 4.42
N PHE A 87 0.18 -9.88 4.17
CA PHE A 87 -0.28 -11.25 3.89
C PHE A 87 -0.18 -11.51 2.39
N ASP A 88 0.59 -12.52 2.02
CA ASP A 88 0.78 -12.94 0.62
C ASP A 88 -0.35 -13.90 0.24
N ILE A 89 -1.18 -13.51 -0.73
CA ILE A 89 -2.35 -14.28 -1.17
C ILE A 89 -1.93 -15.56 -1.88
N GLU A 90 -0.86 -15.51 -2.69
CA GLU A 90 -0.40 -16.68 -3.46
C GLU A 90 0.25 -17.71 -2.54
N ALA A 91 0.97 -17.25 -1.51
CA ALA A 91 1.57 -18.14 -0.53
C ALA A 91 0.63 -18.56 0.62
N GLY A 92 -0.51 -17.87 0.79
CA GLY A 92 -1.42 -18.08 1.92
C GLY A 92 -0.79 -17.82 3.29
N ALA A 93 0.22 -16.95 3.36
CA ALA A 93 1.01 -16.74 4.58
C ALA A 93 1.50 -15.29 4.73
N PHE A 94 1.75 -14.87 5.96
CA PHE A 94 2.42 -13.61 6.24
C PHE A 94 3.87 -13.63 5.75
N ARG A 95 4.25 -12.57 5.04
CA ARG A 95 5.62 -12.33 4.60
C ARG A 95 6.03 -10.91 4.94
N CYS A 96 7.34 -10.68 4.90
CA CYS A 96 7.89 -9.36 5.07
C CYS A 96 9.10 -9.15 4.15
N PHE A 97 9.36 -7.89 3.83
CA PHE A 97 10.53 -7.50 3.06
C PHE A 97 11.12 -6.20 3.61
N LYS A 98 12.39 -5.98 3.32
CA LYS A 98 13.13 -4.78 3.67
C LYS A 98 12.66 -3.59 2.86
N ILE A 99 12.36 -2.45 3.51
CA ILE A 99 11.73 -1.31 2.82
C ILE A 99 12.61 -0.70 1.72
N GLU A 100 13.93 -0.82 1.87
CA GLU A 100 14.94 -0.43 0.89
C GLU A 100 14.87 -1.26 -0.39
N ASN A 101 14.35 -2.49 -0.34
CA ASN A 101 14.20 -3.38 -1.49
C ASN A 101 12.89 -3.16 -2.26
N PHE A 102 12.03 -2.24 -1.81
CA PHE A 102 10.81 -1.90 -2.54
C PHE A 102 11.15 -1.38 -3.95
N ILE A 103 10.46 -1.82 -4.99
CA ILE A 103 10.71 -1.33 -6.36
C ILE A 103 9.54 -0.46 -6.80
N MET A 104 8.37 -1.06 -6.99
CA MET A 104 7.19 -0.34 -7.47
C MET A 104 5.91 -1.10 -7.16
N VAL A 105 4.79 -0.40 -7.31
CA VAL A 105 3.45 -0.98 -7.30
C VAL A 105 3.03 -1.23 -8.73
N GLU A 106 2.48 -2.40 -9.02
CA GLU A 106 1.69 -2.57 -10.23
C GLU A 106 0.42 -1.77 -10.05
N GLN A 107 0.27 -0.66 -10.79
CA GLN A 107 -0.93 0.15 -10.65
C GLN A 107 -2.15 -0.73 -10.96
N THR A 108 -3.04 -0.90 -9.97
CA THR A 108 -4.33 -1.50 -10.24
C THR A 108 -5.08 -0.55 -11.15
N LYS A 109 -5.18 -0.92 -12.44
CA LYS A 109 -6.00 -0.32 -13.51
C LYS A 109 -6.36 1.15 -13.23
N THR A 110 -5.51 2.04 -13.72
CA THR A 110 -5.56 3.52 -13.69
C THR A 110 -6.98 4.10 -13.54
N PRO A 111 -7.17 5.24 -12.84
CA PRO A 111 -8.42 6.00 -12.86
C PRO A 111 -8.96 6.28 -14.27
N GLU A 112 -8.13 6.22 -15.30
CA GLU A 112 -8.52 6.25 -16.71
C GLU A 112 -9.41 5.08 -17.12
N ILE A 113 -9.17 3.84 -16.66
CA ILE A 113 -10.07 2.71 -16.94
C ILE A 113 -11.37 2.88 -16.16
N LYS A 114 -11.34 3.37 -14.91
CA LYS A 114 -12.57 3.71 -14.17
C LYS A 114 -13.35 4.84 -14.85
N ALA A 115 -12.66 5.86 -15.38
CA ALA A 115 -13.24 6.94 -16.15
C ALA A 115 -13.81 6.42 -17.47
N VAL A 116 -13.09 5.55 -18.19
CA VAL A 116 -13.54 4.84 -19.39
C VAL A 116 -14.73 3.92 -19.08
N GLU A 117 -14.76 3.26 -17.94
CA GLU A 117 -15.87 2.41 -17.48
C GLU A 117 -17.08 3.24 -17.00
N VAL A 118 -16.84 4.48 -16.55
CA VAL A 118 -17.87 5.49 -16.29
C VAL A 118 -18.40 6.08 -17.61
N LEU A 119 -17.53 6.34 -18.59
CA LEU A 119 -17.88 6.82 -19.93
C LEU A 119 -18.62 5.75 -20.76
N LYS A 120 -18.29 4.46 -20.57
CA LYS A 120 -19.00 3.31 -21.16
C LYS A 120 -20.40 3.10 -20.56
N LYS A 121 -20.77 3.78 -19.47
CA LYS A 121 -22.15 3.75 -18.95
C LYS A 121 -23.00 4.72 -19.74
N SER A 122 -24.07 4.21 -20.37
CA SER A 122 -25.08 5.03 -21.04
C SER A 122 -25.56 6.17 -20.13
N PRO A 123 -25.78 7.39 -20.67
CA PRO A 123 -26.26 8.56 -19.92
C PRO A 123 -27.45 8.25 -19.01
N ALA A 124 -28.36 7.38 -19.45
CA ALA A 124 -29.52 6.95 -18.67
C ALA A 124 -29.15 6.21 -17.36
N LYS A 125 -28.08 5.40 -17.36
CA LYS A 125 -27.61 4.71 -16.15
C LYS A 125 -27.00 5.69 -15.13
N LEU A 126 -26.30 6.73 -15.61
CA LEU A 126 -25.70 7.75 -14.75
C LEU A 126 -26.77 8.61 -14.07
N ILE A 127 -27.80 9.01 -14.83
CA ILE A 127 -28.95 9.76 -14.31
C ILE A 127 -29.69 8.95 -13.23
N ARG A 128 -30.03 7.69 -13.50
CA ARG A 128 -30.71 6.82 -12.52
C ARG A 128 -29.91 6.66 -11.22
N LYS A 129 -28.58 6.53 -11.31
CA LYS A 129 -27.71 6.38 -10.14
C LYS A 129 -27.67 7.67 -9.32
N ARG A 130 -27.62 8.83 -9.98
CA ARG A 130 -27.67 10.15 -9.31
C ARG A 130 -29.02 10.40 -8.64
N ILE A 131 -30.13 10.04 -9.28
CA ILE A 131 -31.47 10.14 -8.68
C ILE A 131 -31.60 9.26 -7.44
N LYS A 132 -31.11 8.01 -7.49
CA LYS A 132 -31.08 7.14 -6.31
C LYS A 132 -30.26 7.71 -5.16
N PHE A 133 -29.11 8.32 -5.45
CA PHE A 133 -28.27 8.94 -4.43
C PHE A 133 -28.92 10.17 -3.79
N ILE A 134 -29.57 11.03 -4.58
CA ILE A 134 -30.29 12.21 -4.07
C ILE A 134 -31.47 11.81 -3.20
N LYS A 135 -32.20 10.73 -3.54
CA LYS A 135 -33.32 10.21 -2.74
C LYS A 135 -32.92 9.46 -1.47
N ALA A 136 -31.66 9.04 -1.37
CA ALA A 136 -31.13 8.32 -0.20
C ALA A 136 -30.51 9.26 0.84
N LYS A 137 -30.60 10.58 0.62
CA LYS A 137 -30.13 11.65 1.49
C LYS A 137 -31.33 12.46 1.95
#